data_AF-A0A0D9QSV0-F1
#
_entry.id   AF-A0A0D9QSV0-F1
#
_cell.length_a   1.000
_cell.length_b   1.000
_cell.length_c   1.000
_cell.angle_alpha   90.00
_cell.angle_beta   90.00
_cell.angle_gamma   90.00
#
_symmetry.space_group_name_H-M   'P 1'
#
loop_
_entity.id
_entity.type
_entity.pdbx_description
1 polymer ?
#
loop_
_entity_poly.entity_id
_entity_poly.type
_entity_poly.pdbx_seq_one_letter_code
_entity_poly.pdbx_strand_id
1 'polypeptide(L)'
;INETDELLVEYFYAKRLHRSSLVKIKFPECYEMAGALLSDATAASVGNLTHLYFELGTELCHMLPENEWPVEKLQELLLIAEMRRRVYLMKHNDQVDQTYLEGMTFMERKMFNSFSKGTDVDKQKATSNRNIFNFFEFDL
;
A
#
# COMPACT_ATOMS: atom_id res chain seq x y z
N ILE A 1 -19.74 -8.19 23.65
CA ILE A 1 -19.43 -7.27 22.56
C ILE A 1 -20.43 -6.14 22.65
N ASN A 2 -19.98 -4.98 23.09
CA ASN A 2 -20.75 -3.74 23.10
C ASN A 2 -20.61 -3.04 21.75
N GLU A 3 -21.50 -2.09 21.43
CA GLU A 3 -21.45 -1.32 20.17
C GLU A 3 -20.14 -0.51 19.99
N THR A 4 -19.42 -0.25 21.07
CA THR A 4 -18.15 0.50 21.07
C THR A 4 -16.91 -0.38 21.05
N ASP A 5 -17.06 -1.71 21.10
CA ASP A 5 -15.92 -2.61 21.14
C ASP A 5 -15.23 -2.60 19.77
N GLU A 6 -13.92 -2.37 19.76
CA GLU A 6 -13.10 -2.45 18.56
C GLU A 6 -12.58 -3.88 18.38
N LEU A 7 -12.68 -4.39 17.16
CA LEU A 7 -12.25 -5.74 16.81
C LEU A 7 -11.31 -5.67 15.62
N LEU A 8 -10.20 -6.41 15.72
CA LEU A 8 -9.32 -6.67 14.59
C LEU A 8 -9.84 -7.89 13.84
N VAL A 9 -10.17 -7.69 12.58
CA VAL A 9 -10.64 -8.75 11.67
C VAL A 9 -9.97 -8.58 10.32
N GLU A 10 -9.87 -9.66 9.56
CA GLU A 10 -9.32 -9.62 8.22
C GLU A 10 -10.18 -8.72 7.32
N TYR A 11 -9.50 -7.99 6.43
CA TYR A 11 -10.10 -6.97 5.57
C TYR A 11 -11.35 -7.46 4.83
N PHE A 12 -11.32 -8.68 4.28
CA PHE A 12 -12.45 -9.26 3.56
C PHE A 12 -13.72 -9.37 4.42
N TYR A 13 -13.58 -9.79 5.69
CA TYR A 13 -14.70 -9.85 6.63
C TYR A 13 -15.18 -8.46 7.00
N ALA A 14 -14.26 -7.54 7.32
CA ALA A 14 -14.60 -6.15 7.61
C ALA A 14 -15.42 -5.52 6.48
N LYS A 15 -14.93 -5.62 5.24
CA LYS A 15 -15.56 -5.08 4.03
C LYS A 15 -16.98 -5.63 3.84
N ARG A 16 -17.16 -6.94 4.02
CA ARG A 16 -18.47 -7.60 3.89
C ARG A 16 -19.45 -7.11 4.96
N LEU A 17 -19.03 -7.05 6.22
CA LEU A 17 -19.86 -6.58 7.33
C LEU A 17 -20.23 -5.10 7.18
N HIS A 18 -19.28 -4.27 6.73
CA HIS A 18 -19.49 -2.85 6.46
C HIS A 18 -20.50 -2.61 5.34
N ARG A 19 -20.39 -3.36 4.23
CA ARG A 19 -21.37 -3.35 3.13
C ARG A 19 -22.78 -3.74 3.59
N SER A 20 -22.90 -4.55 4.63
CA SER A 20 -24.17 -4.92 5.27
C SER A 20 -24.57 -3.97 6.42
N SER A 21 -23.87 -2.86 6.62
CA SER A 21 -24.11 -1.87 7.68
C SER A 21 -24.08 -2.45 9.10
N LEU A 22 -23.32 -3.53 9.32
CA LEU A 22 -23.20 -4.20 10.63
C LEU A 22 -22.04 -3.67 11.46
N VAL A 23 -21.04 -3.05 10.83
CA VAL A 23 -19.85 -2.50 11.48
C VAL A 23 -19.45 -1.19 10.81
N LYS A 24 -18.73 -0.35 11.55
CA LYS A 24 -17.94 0.74 10.98
C LYS A 24 -16.49 0.26 10.79
N ILE A 25 -15.85 0.72 9.72
CA ILE A 25 -14.42 0.48 9.48
C ILE A 25 -13.68 1.79 9.77
N LYS A 26 -12.48 1.70 10.30
CA LYS A 26 -11.54 2.82 10.40
C LYS A 26 -10.20 2.44 9.79
N PHE A 27 -9.37 3.45 9.49
CA PHE A 27 -8.00 3.22 9.08
C PHE A 27 -7.19 2.55 10.19
N PRO A 28 -6.25 1.65 9.85
CA PRO A 28 -5.22 1.22 10.78
C PRO A 28 -4.32 2.38 11.23
N GLU A 29 -3.84 2.32 12.48
CA GLU A 29 -3.01 3.39 13.08
C GLU A 29 -1.73 3.69 12.29
N CYS A 30 -1.18 2.73 11.52
CA CYS A 30 0.01 2.98 10.71
C CYS A 30 -0.16 4.09 9.65
N TYR A 31 -1.40 4.39 9.24
CA TYR A 31 -1.68 5.46 8.28
C TYR A 31 -1.61 6.87 8.89
N GLU A 32 -1.58 7.00 10.22
CA GLU A 32 -1.27 8.29 10.87
C GLU A 32 0.14 8.78 10.50
N MET A 33 1.05 7.85 10.21
CA MET A 33 2.42 8.14 9.78
C MET A 33 2.58 8.21 8.26
N ALA A 34 1.50 8.21 7.48
CA ALA A 34 1.58 8.18 6.01
C ALA A 34 2.37 9.37 5.42
N GLY A 35 2.38 10.52 6.10
CA GLY A 35 3.20 11.67 5.71
C GLY A 35 4.71 11.39 5.66
N ALA A 36 5.22 10.43 6.44
CA ALA A 36 6.63 10.06 6.45
C ALA A 36 7.11 9.50 5.09
N LEU A 37 6.20 8.85 4.34
CA LEU A 37 6.50 8.32 3.00
C LEU A 37 6.83 9.42 1.98
N LEU A 38 6.40 10.66 2.21
CA LEU A 38 6.78 11.79 1.36
C LEU A 38 8.18 12.31 1.64
N SER A 39 8.59 12.28 2.91
CA SER A 39 9.91 12.77 3.36
C SER A 39 11.01 11.79 2.98
N ASP A 40 10.74 10.49 3.07
CA ASP A 40 11.71 9.45 2.79
C ASP A 40 11.05 8.27 2.06
N ALA A 41 11.47 8.03 0.82
CA ALA A 41 10.99 6.91 0.01
C ALA A 41 11.43 5.55 0.58
N THR A 42 12.41 5.49 1.49
CA THR A 42 12.81 4.25 2.18
C THR A 42 12.01 4.00 3.46
N ALA A 43 11.22 4.97 3.93
CA ALA A 43 10.43 4.82 5.13
C ALA A 43 9.53 3.57 5.06
N ALA A 44 9.73 2.64 5.99
CA ALA A 44 8.99 1.39 6.09
C ALA A 44 7.77 1.47 7.02
N SER A 45 7.54 2.61 7.68
CA SER A 45 6.58 2.76 8.79
C SER A 45 5.14 2.33 8.43
N VAL A 46 4.70 2.61 7.21
CA VAL A 46 3.35 2.24 6.73
C VAL A 46 3.26 0.76 6.33
N GLY A 47 4.38 0.14 5.96
CA GLY A 47 4.47 -1.26 5.53
C GLY A 47 4.49 -2.29 6.67
N ASN A 48 4.50 -1.85 7.93
CA ASN A 48 4.58 -2.74 9.09
C ASN A 48 3.39 -3.69 9.25
N LEU A 49 2.20 -3.34 8.70
CA LEU A 49 0.99 -4.15 8.85
C LEU A 49 0.75 -5.11 7.68
N THR A 50 1.14 -4.73 6.47
CA THR A 50 0.89 -5.53 5.26
C THR A 50 1.80 -5.08 4.15
N HIS A 51 2.19 -5.98 3.25
CA HIS A 51 2.89 -5.65 2.00
C HIS A 51 1.96 -5.04 0.93
N LEU A 52 0.68 -4.81 1.25
CA LEU A 52 -0.34 -4.23 0.35
C LEU A 52 -0.79 -2.86 0.85
N TYR A 53 0.08 -2.11 1.52
CA TYR A 53 -0.32 -0.91 2.26
C TYR A 53 -0.71 0.27 1.35
N PHE A 54 -0.24 0.31 0.09
CA PHE A 54 -0.77 1.29 -0.87
C PHE A 54 -2.16 0.88 -1.34
N GLU A 55 -2.34 -0.39 -1.73
CA GLU A 55 -3.61 -0.92 -2.21
C GLU A 55 -4.71 -0.82 -1.14
N LEU A 56 -4.42 -1.26 0.09
CA LEU A 56 -5.35 -1.17 1.23
C LEU A 56 -5.70 0.29 1.56
N GLY A 57 -4.71 1.19 1.57
CA GLY A 57 -4.91 2.59 1.91
C GLY A 57 -5.79 3.28 0.88
N THR A 58 -5.50 3.07 -0.41
CA THR A 58 -6.33 3.57 -1.51
C THR A 58 -7.74 2.99 -1.48
N GLU A 59 -7.90 1.71 -1.16
CA GLU A 59 -9.23 1.09 -1.03
C GLU A 59 -10.03 1.69 0.14
N LEU A 60 -9.41 1.92 1.29
CA LEU A 60 -10.04 2.57 2.43
C LEU A 60 -10.43 4.02 2.11
N CYS A 61 -9.61 4.78 1.38
CA CYS A 61 -9.96 6.11 0.88
C CYS A 61 -11.20 6.11 -0.02
N HIS A 62 -11.43 5.05 -0.81
CA HIS A 62 -12.65 4.93 -1.62
C HIS A 62 -13.90 4.54 -0.82
N MET A 63 -13.72 3.84 0.30
CA MET A 63 -14.83 3.37 1.13
C MET A 63 -15.27 4.37 2.19
N LEU A 64 -14.33 5.16 2.73
CA LEU A 64 -14.55 6.06 3.86
C LEU A 64 -14.49 7.52 3.39
N PRO A 65 -15.35 8.40 3.93
CA PRO A 65 -15.35 9.80 3.56
C PRO A 65 -14.07 10.51 4.04
N GLU A 66 -13.66 11.58 3.36
CA GLU A 66 -12.39 12.28 3.61
C GLU A 66 -12.22 12.78 5.05
N ASN A 67 -13.32 13.13 5.74
CA ASN A 67 -13.30 13.57 7.13
C ASN A 67 -12.96 12.45 8.13
N GLU A 68 -12.93 11.20 7.69
CA GLU A 68 -12.52 10.03 8.48
C GLU A 68 -11.10 9.58 8.15
N TRP A 69 -10.40 10.26 7.22
CA TRP A 69 -9.03 9.92 6.88
C TRP A 69 -8.08 10.38 8.00
N PRO A 70 -7.03 9.60 8.32
CA PRO A 70 -6.10 9.92 9.40
C PRO A 70 -5.22 11.14 9.10
N VAL A 71 -5.08 11.52 7.82
CA VAL A 71 -4.34 12.71 7.37
C VAL A 71 -5.02 13.34 6.16
N GLU A 72 -4.82 14.65 6.00
CA GLU A 72 -5.34 15.39 4.84
C GLU A 72 -4.77 14.84 3.53
N LYS A 73 -5.62 14.75 2.49
CA LYS A 73 -5.22 14.32 1.13
C LYS A 73 -4.54 12.95 1.09
N LEU A 74 -4.85 12.05 2.02
CA LEU A 74 -4.23 10.73 2.14
C LEU A 74 -4.15 9.97 0.80
N GLN A 75 -5.21 9.96 0.00
CA GLN A 75 -5.20 9.27 -1.30
C GLN A 75 -4.11 9.80 -2.25
N GLU A 76 -3.95 11.12 -2.33
CA GLU A 76 -2.90 11.77 -3.14
C GLU A 76 -1.51 11.46 -2.57
N LEU A 77 -1.37 11.49 -1.23
CA LEU A 77 -0.12 11.16 -0.54
C LEU A 77 0.34 9.73 -0.88
N LEU A 78 -0.57 8.76 -0.79
CA LEU A 78 -0.30 7.35 -1.08
C LEU A 78 0.12 7.17 -2.55
N LEU A 79 -0.59 7.80 -3.49
CA LEU A 79 -0.26 7.73 -4.91
C LEU A 79 1.14 8.30 -5.20
N ILE A 80 1.44 9.48 -4.67
CA ILE A 80 2.75 10.13 -4.89
C ILE A 80 3.87 9.31 -4.24
N ALA A 81 3.67 8.83 -3.02
CA ALA A 81 4.62 7.99 -2.31
C ALA A 81 4.93 6.71 -3.09
N GLU A 82 3.89 6.00 -3.54
CA GLU A 82 4.04 4.78 -4.33
C GLU A 82 4.84 5.03 -5.61
N MET A 83 4.51 6.09 -6.34
CA MET A 83 5.25 6.48 -7.55
C MET A 83 6.73 6.77 -7.25
N ARG A 84 7.01 7.54 -6.19
CA ARG A 84 8.38 7.88 -5.80
C ARG A 84 9.19 6.64 -5.43
N ARG A 85 8.60 5.73 -4.65
CA ARG A 85 9.25 4.49 -4.25
C ARG A 85 9.57 3.58 -5.44
N ARG A 86 8.64 3.43 -6.38
CA ARG A 86 8.89 2.69 -7.63
C ARG A 86 10.01 3.32 -8.45
N VAL A 87 10.02 4.64 -8.61
CA VAL A 87 11.10 5.35 -9.32
C VAL A 87 12.45 5.18 -8.63
N TYR A 88 12.48 5.25 -7.30
CA TYR A 88 13.68 4.99 -6.51
C TYR A 88 14.22 3.59 -6.78
N LEU A 89 13.36 2.57 -6.70
CA LEU A 89 13.74 1.17 -6.93
C LEU A 89 14.20 0.92 -8.37
N MET A 90 13.60 1.55 -9.39
CA MET A 90 14.10 1.45 -10.77
C MET A 90 15.53 1.99 -10.92
N LYS A 91 15.83 3.12 -10.26
CA LYS A 91 17.13 3.81 -10.38
C LYS A 91 18.23 3.22 -9.50
N HIS A 92 17.88 2.62 -8.37
CA HIS A 92 18.81 2.20 -7.32
C HIS A 92 18.60 0.73 -6.93
N ASN A 93 18.20 -0.13 -7.87
CA ASN A 93 17.88 -1.54 -7.58
C ASN A 93 19.07 -2.34 -7.01
N ASP A 94 20.29 -1.87 -7.21
CA ASP A 94 21.55 -2.42 -6.69
C ASP A 94 21.99 -1.80 -5.35
N GLN A 95 21.32 -0.75 -4.89
CA GLN A 95 21.69 0.05 -3.70
C GLN A 95 20.58 0.07 -2.65
N VAL A 96 19.60 -0.84 -2.76
CA VAL A 96 18.48 -0.93 -1.82
C VAL A 96 18.99 -1.39 -0.45
N ASP A 97 18.73 -0.61 0.59
CA ASP A 97 19.10 -0.96 1.96
C ASP A 97 18.10 -1.93 2.62
N GLN A 98 18.46 -2.39 3.82
CA GLN A 98 17.63 -3.32 4.60
C GLN A 98 16.27 -2.72 4.97
N THR A 99 16.22 -1.42 5.28
CA THR A 99 14.99 -0.71 5.66
C THR A 99 13.98 -0.73 4.51
N TYR A 100 14.42 -0.42 3.30
CA TYR A 100 13.57 -0.47 2.12
C TYR A 100 13.13 -1.91 1.83
N LEU A 101 14.03 -2.91 1.95
CA LEU A 101 13.72 -4.33 1.74
C LEU A 101 12.63 -4.87 2.68
N GLU A 102 12.63 -4.43 3.93
CA GLU A 102 11.62 -4.74 4.94
C GLU A 102 10.28 -4.05 4.62
N GLY A 103 10.35 -2.78 4.22
CA GLY A 103 9.17 -1.96 3.86
C GLY A 103 8.62 -2.17 2.44
N MET A 104 9.18 -3.10 1.65
CA MET A 104 8.71 -3.31 0.27
C MET A 104 7.25 -3.76 0.23
N THR A 105 6.49 -3.15 -0.68
CA THR A 105 5.21 -3.74 -1.08
C THR A 105 5.41 -5.05 -1.83
N PHE A 106 4.33 -5.81 -1.97
CA PHE A 106 4.29 -6.99 -2.81
C PHE A 106 4.73 -6.67 -4.25
N MET A 107 4.24 -5.54 -4.77
CA MET A 107 4.56 -5.10 -6.13
C MET A 107 6.01 -4.61 -6.28
N GLU A 108 6.54 -3.88 -5.30
CA GLU A 108 7.96 -3.51 -5.26
C GLU A 108 8.85 -4.75 -5.20
N ARG A 109 8.50 -5.75 -4.38
CA ARG A 109 9.24 -7.00 -4.27
C ARG A 109 9.26 -7.78 -5.58
N LYS A 110 8.13 -7.83 -6.31
CA LYS A 110 8.07 -8.41 -7.65
C LYS A 110 8.99 -7.65 -8.61
N MET A 111 8.98 -6.32 -8.57
CA MET A 111 9.84 -5.48 -9.39
C MET A 111 11.33 -5.69 -9.08
N PHE A 112 11.70 -5.73 -7.79
CA PHE A 112 13.06 -5.98 -7.32
C PHE A 112 13.58 -7.36 -7.75
N ASN A 113 12.74 -8.40 -7.67
CA ASN A 113 13.10 -9.72 -8.13
C ASN A 113 13.35 -9.76 -9.65
N SER A 114 12.59 -9.02 -10.44
CA SER A 114 12.85 -8.87 -11.88
C SER A 114 14.20 -8.21 -12.16
N PHE A 115 14.59 -7.20 -11.38
CA PHE A 115 15.92 -6.57 -11.53
C PHE A 115 17.06 -7.50 -11.09
N SER A 116 16.89 -8.17 -9.95
CA SER A 116 17.95 -8.95 -9.31
C SER A 116 18.17 -10.32 -9.92
N LYS A 117 17.11 -10.96 -10.43
CA LYS A 117 17.12 -12.37 -10.87
C LYS A 117 16.50 -12.58 -12.25
N GLY A 118 15.91 -11.54 -12.85
CA GLY A 118 15.19 -11.64 -14.11
C GLY A 118 16.09 -11.54 -15.34
N THR A 119 15.53 -11.99 -16.46
CA THR A 119 16.11 -11.79 -17.79
C THR A 119 16.04 -10.31 -18.20
N ASP A 120 16.73 -9.91 -19.26
CA ASP A 120 16.66 -8.53 -19.75
C ASP A 120 15.23 -8.13 -20.18
N VAL A 121 14.42 -9.10 -20.62
CA VAL A 121 12.99 -8.90 -20.90
C VAL A 121 12.21 -8.61 -19.61
N ASP A 122 12.52 -9.31 -18.51
CA ASP A 122 11.87 -9.07 -17.22
C ASP A 122 12.23 -7.70 -16.65
N LYS A 123 13.48 -7.26 -16.83
CA LYS A 123 13.94 -5.91 -16.46
C LYS A 123 13.21 -4.83 -17.26
N GLN A 124 13.08 -5.01 -18.58
CA GLN A 124 12.33 -4.08 -19.43
C GLN A 124 10.85 -4.00 -19.01
N LYS A 125 10.20 -5.15 -18.74
CA LYS A 125 8.83 -5.19 -18.22
C LYS A 125 8.68 -4.51 -16.86
N ALA A 126 9.65 -4.69 -15.96
CA ALA A 126 9.68 -4.04 -14.66
C ALA A 126 9.73 -2.51 -14.79
N THR A 127 10.49 -1.98 -15.76
CA THR A 127 10.54 -0.55 -16.05
C THR A 127 9.30 -0.01 -16.78
N SER A 128 8.59 -0.85 -17.55
CA SER A 128 7.45 -0.43 -18.37
C SER A 128 6.09 -0.57 -17.68
N ASN A 129 6.03 -1.24 -16.52
CA ASN A 129 4.78 -1.61 -15.86
C ASN A 129 4.03 -0.40 -15.28
N ARG A 130 3.35 0.33 -16.17
CA ARG A 130 2.30 1.31 -15.86
C ARG A 130 0.97 0.66 -15.45
N ASN A 131 0.81 -0.66 -15.59
CA ASN A 131 -0.48 -1.37 -15.49
C ASN A 131 -0.66 -2.23 -14.23
N ILE A 132 0.12 -2.02 -13.18
CA ILE A 132 -0.03 -2.77 -11.92
C ILE A 132 -1.03 -2.07 -10.99
N PHE A 133 -2.22 -1.74 -11.47
CA PHE A 133 -3.21 -0.99 -10.66
C PHE A 133 -4.52 -1.73 -10.43
N ASN A 134 -4.64 -2.97 -10.88
CA ASN A 134 -5.84 -3.79 -10.70
C ASN A 134 -5.53 -5.04 -9.87
N PHE A 135 -5.27 -4.86 -8.57
CA PHE A 135 -5.07 -6.00 -7.67
C PHE A 135 -6.41 -6.63 -7.23
N PHE A 136 -7.48 -5.84 -7.15
CA PHE A 136 -8.79 -6.28 -6.67
C PHE A 136 -9.83 -6.57 -7.77
N GLU A 137 -9.43 -6.71 -9.04
CA GLU A 137 -10.36 -7.02 -10.15
C GLU A 137 -10.92 -8.45 -10.15
N PHE A 138 -10.67 -9.26 -9.13
CA PHE A 138 -11.21 -10.62 -8.99
C PHE A 138 -12.46 -10.70 -8.08
N ASP A 139 -13.26 -9.63 -8.03
CA ASP A 139 -14.66 -9.70 -7.58
C ASP A 139 -15.60 -9.44 -8.77
N LEU A 140 -15.74 -10.44 -9.66
CA LEU A 140 -16.88 -10.59 -10.57
C LEU A 140 -17.29 -12.08 -10.66
#